data_AF-A0AAV0WFX2-F1
#
_entry.id   AF-A0AAV0WFX2-F1
#
_cell.length_a   1.000
_cell.length_b   1.000
_cell.length_c   1.000
_cell.angle_alpha   90.00
_cell.angle_beta   90.00
_cell.angle_gamma   90.00
#
_symmetry.space_group_name_H-M   'P 1'
#
loop_
_entity.id
_entity.type
_entity.pdbx_description
1 polymer ?
#
loop_
_entity_poly.entity_id
_entity_poly.type
_entity_poly.pdbx_seq_one_letter_code
_entity_poly.pdbx_strand_id
1 'polypeptide(L)'
;MKCAWRQILSTYKETGNGSKNDTLQKQDFPRLLQAFMTSIEPNQSANLKAGFKKCGIYPASAHEILKSFTNSECDQSPIVESFKSFLKNKRNTITGLDNTTYQCEQLFFINEQ
;
A
#
# COMPACT_ATOMS: atom_id res chain seq x y z
N MET A 1 0.60 -4.88 22.24
CA MET A 1 -0.23 -6.09 22.40
C MET A 1 0.54 -7.40 22.21
N LYS A 2 1.20 -7.64 21.07
CA LYS A 2 1.96 -8.90 20.82
C LYS A 2 3.01 -9.25 21.89
N CYS A 3 3.74 -8.26 22.40
CA CYS A 3 4.78 -8.49 23.42
C CYS A 3 4.21 -9.02 24.72
N ALA A 4 3.10 -8.43 25.22
CA ALA A 4 2.43 -8.88 26.44
C ALA A 4 1.94 -10.33 26.32
N TRP A 5 1.37 -10.71 25.17
CA TRP A 5 0.96 -12.10 24.95
C TRP A 5 2.14 -13.08 24.98
N ARG A 6 3.26 -12.71 24.37
CA ARG A 6 4.48 -13.54 24.39
C ARG A 6 5.04 -13.72 25.78
N GLN A 7 5.00 -12.67 26.59
CA GLN A 7 5.46 -12.74 27.97
C GLN A 7 4.59 -13.68 28.80
N ILE A 8 3.27 -13.58 28.70
CA ILE A 8 2.33 -14.51 29.36
C ILE A 8 2.57 -15.95 28.93
N LEU A 9 2.78 -16.20 27.64
CA LEU A 9 3.10 -17.54 27.14
C LEU A 9 4.46 -18.05 27.62
N SER A 10 5.46 -17.17 27.74
CA SER A 10 6.78 -17.54 28.29
C SER A 10 6.63 -17.99 29.74
N THR A 11 5.97 -17.19 30.58
CA THR A 11 5.70 -17.53 31.97
C THR A 11 4.85 -18.80 32.09
N TYR A 12 3.87 -19.00 31.20
CA TYR A 12 3.10 -20.25 31.17
C TYR A 12 3.98 -21.47 30.88
N LYS A 13 4.92 -21.38 29.93
CA LYS A 13 5.85 -22.49 29.60
C LYS A 13 6.77 -22.87 30.76
N GLU A 14 7.04 -21.95 31.67
CA GLU A 14 7.82 -22.21 32.89
C GLU A 14 7.01 -22.94 33.97
N THR A 15 5.67 -22.99 33.87
CA THR A 15 4.83 -23.73 34.81
C THR A 15 4.90 -25.24 34.61
N GLY A 16 4.58 -26.02 35.63
CA GLY A 16 4.55 -27.49 35.53
C GLY A 16 3.61 -28.03 34.43
N ASN A 17 2.53 -27.31 34.12
CA ASN A 17 1.62 -27.67 33.03
C ASN A 17 2.17 -27.28 31.65
N GLY A 18 2.76 -26.09 31.54
CA GLY A 18 3.31 -25.59 30.28
C GLY A 18 4.65 -26.21 29.89
N SER A 19 5.47 -26.62 30.87
CA SER A 19 6.77 -27.24 30.63
C SER A 19 6.65 -28.66 30.08
N LYS A 20 5.60 -29.39 30.49
CA LYS A 20 5.33 -30.77 30.04
C LYS A 20 4.61 -30.85 28.68
N ASN A 21 4.02 -29.75 28.23
CA ASN A 21 3.20 -29.70 27.03
C ASN A 21 3.78 -28.69 26.05
N ASP A 22 4.31 -29.17 24.92
CA ASP A 22 4.88 -28.28 23.89
C ASP A 22 3.81 -27.38 23.24
N THR A 23 2.57 -27.88 23.19
CA THR A 23 1.41 -27.14 22.69
C THR A 23 0.53 -26.63 23.83
N LEU A 24 0.02 -25.41 23.67
CA LEU A 24 -0.95 -24.84 24.60
C LEU A 24 -2.22 -25.68 24.65
N GLN A 25 -2.58 -26.11 25.85
CA GLN A 25 -3.75 -26.93 26.06
C GLN A 25 -5.03 -26.07 26.03
N LYS A 26 -6.12 -26.64 25.48
CA LYS A 26 -7.39 -25.89 25.29
C LYS A 26 -8.00 -25.43 26.61
N GLN A 27 -7.84 -26.19 27.68
CA GLN A 27 -8.34 -25.83 29.01
C GLN A 27 -7.63 -24.62 29.63
N ASP A 28 -6.35 -24.40 29.30
CA ASP A 28 -5.56 -23.30 29.84
C ASP A 28 -5.78 -21.99 29.07
N PHE A 29 -6.25 -22.09 27.83
CA PHE A 29 -6.43 -20.93 26.94
C PHE A 29 -7.35 -19.85 27.51
N PRO A 30 -8.57 -20.14 28.04
CA PRO A 30 -9.46 -19.11 28.58
C PRO A 30 -8.80 -18.30 29.71
N ARG A 31 -8.08 -18.98 30.61
CA ARG A 31 -7.39 -18.35 31.74
C ARG A 31 -6.27 -17.42 31.27
N LEU A 32 -5.45 -17.88 30.32
CA LEU A 32 -4.36 -17.07 29.76
C LEU A 32 -4.90 -15.88 28.98
N LEU A 33 -5.98 -16.08 28.22
CA LEU A 33 -6.65 -15.01 27.48
C LEU A 33 -7.18 -13.94 28.44
N GLN A 34 -7.79 -14.34 29.57
CA GLN A 34 -8.25 -13.39 30.58
C GLN A 34 -7.08 -12.58 31.17
N ALA A 35 -5.98 -13.24 31.54
CA ALA A 35 -4.78 -12.56 32.03
C ALA A 35 -4.21 -11.57 31.00
N PHE A 36 -4.27 -11.92 29.71
CA PHE A 36 -3.87 -11.05 28.62
C PHE A 36 -4.78 -9.83 28.50
N MET A 37 -6.10 -10.01 28.54
CA MET A 37 -7.06 -8.91 28.46
C MET A 37 -6.84 -7.91 29.61
N THR A 38 -6.63 -8.40 30.84
CA THR A 38 -6.28 -7.53 31.97
C THR A 38 -4.95 -6.81 31.78
N SER A 39 -3.93 -7.48 31.23
CA SER A 39 -2.62 -6.87 30.98
C SER A 39 -2.65 -5.76 29.92
N ILE A 40 -3.49 -5.89 28.90
CA ILE A 40 -3.55 -4.90 27.82
C ILE A 40 -4.56 -3.78 28.08
N GLU A 41 -5.52 -3.97 28.99
CA GLU A 41 -6.59 -3.03 29.34
C GLU A 41 -6.15 -1.55 29.38
N PRO A 42 -5.08 -1.16 30.11
CA PRO A 42 -4.67 0.25 30.19
C PRO A 42 -4.26 0.86 28.84
N ASN A 43 -3.73 0.05 27.92
CA ASN A 43 -3.22 0.52 26.64
C ASN A 43 -4.02 0.00 25.43
N GLN A 44 -5.12 -0.73 25.67
CA GLN A 44 -5.84 -1.45 24.61
C GLN A 44 -6.41 -0.47 23.58
N SER A 45 -7.11 0.56 24.04
CA SER A 45 -7.71 1.59 23.18
C SER A 45 -6.66 2.35 22.37
N ALA A 46 -5.56 2.78 23.02
CA ALA A 46 -4.49 3.49 22.35
C ALA A 46 -3.79 2.63 21.29
N ASN A 47 -3.50 1.36 21.60
CA ASN A 47 -2.88 0.43 20.66
C ASN A 47 -3.78 0.14 19.45
N LEU A 48 -5.09 -0.03 19.67
CA LEU A 48 -6.06 -0.22 18.58
C LEU A 48 -6.13 1.02 17.69
N LYS A 49 -6.25 2.22 18.30
CA LYS A 49 -6.25 3.49 17.56
C LYS A 49 -4.97 3.70 16.75
N ALA A 50 -3.80 3.35 17.30
CA ALA A 50 -2.54 3.43 16.58
C ALA A 50 -2.49 2.47 15.37
N GLY A 51 -3.01 1.25 15.52
CA GLY A 51 -3.15 0.31 14.42
C GLY A 51 -4.08 0.83 13.33
N PHE A 52 -5.26 1.33 13.70
CA PHE A 52 -6.20 1.94 12.76
C PHE A 52 -5.63 3.19 12.10
N LYS A 53 -4.81 3.97 12.81
CA LYS A 53 -4.09 5.11 12.25
C LYS A 53 -3.11 4.71 11.18
N LYS A 54 -2.36 3.64 11.39
CA LYS A 54 -1.47 3.12 10.35
C LYS A 54 -2.22 2.65 9.11
N CYS A 55 -3.42 2.09 9.28
CA CYS A 55 -4.27 1.64 8.17
C CYS A 55 -5.12 2.76 7.54
N GLY A 56 -5.03 4.01 8.02
CA GLY A 56 -5.86 5.12 7.54
C GLY A 56 -7.35 4.99 7.90
N ILE A 57 -7.71 4.10 8.82
CA ILE A 57 -9.09 3.90 9.30
C ILE A 57 -9.43 4.91 10.41
N TYR A 58 -8.44 5.30 11.22
CA TYR A 58 -8.61 6.23 12.33
C TYR A 58 -7.57 7.37 12.28
N PRO A 59 -7.96 8.63 12.46
CA PRO A 59 -9.34 9.10 12.54
C PRO A 59 -10.02 9.04 11.17
N ALA A 60 -11.33 8.94 11.16
CA ALA A 60 -12.14 8.92 9.93
C ALA A 60 -12.16 10.28 9.19
N SER A 61 -11.29 11.23 9.56
CA SER A 61 -11.23 12.55 8.95
C SER A 61 -10.29 12.54 7.75
N ALA A 62 -10.82 12.97 6.61
CA ALA A 62 -10.02 13.13 5.39
C ALA A 62 -8.84 14.09 5.62
N HIS A 63 -8.98 15.09 6.50
CA HIS A 63 -7.94 16.08 6.75
C HIS A 63 -6.64 15.48 7.34
N GLU A 64 -6.71 14.49 8.23
CA GLU A 64 -5.49 13.85 8.75
C GLU A 64 -4.80 12.97 7.70
N ILE A 65 -5.60 12.32 6.85
CA ILE A 65 -5.11 11.56 5.71
C ILE A 65 -4.43 12.50 4.70
N LEU A 66 -5.10 13.60 4.34
CA LEU A 66 -4.58 14.65 3.43
C LEU A 66 -3.30 15.27 3.95
N LYS A 67 -3.14 15.43 5.27
CA LYS A 67 -1.89 15.93 5.88
C LYS A 67 -0.72 14.93 5.75
N SER A 68 -1.00 13.63 5.63
CA SER A 68 0.05 12.61 5.44
C SER A 68 0.58 12.57 4.01
N PHE A 69 -0.21 13.01 3.03
CA PHE A 69 0.30 13.34 1.72
C PHE A 69 1.14 14.60 1.89
N THR A 70 2.46 14.44 1.98
CA THR A 70 3.37 15.57 1.93
C THR A 70 3.04 16.37 0.67
N ASN A 71 2.70 17.64 0.84
CA ASN A 71 2.85 18.66 -0.21
C ASN A 71 4.35 18.84 -0.50
N SER A 72 5.08 17.76 -0.75
CA SER A 72 6.36 17.84 -1.42
C SER A 72 6.03 18.53 -2.73
N GLU A 73 6.65 19.68 -2.97
CA GLU A 73 6.65 20.30 -4.28
C GLU A 73 7.13 19.23 -5.26
N CYS A 74 6.16 18.55 -5.86
CA CYS A 74 6.43 17.51 -6.83
C CYS A 74 6.93 18.30 -8.03
N ASP A 75 8.22 18.16 -8.33
CA ASP A 75 8.78 18.78 -9.52
C ASP A 75 7.94 18.31 -10.72
N GLN A 76 7.12 19.23 -11.24
CA GLN A 76 6.22 18.95 -12.35
C GLN A 76 6.98 18.94 -13.68
N SER A 77 8.27 19.31 -13.70
CA SER A 77 9.09 19.35 -14.90
C SER A 77 9.05 18.05 -15.73
N PRO A 78 9.08 16.84 -15.14
CA PRO A 78 9.06 15.61 -15.93
C PRO A 78 7.69 15.35 -16.57
N ILE A 79 6.59 15.69 -15.87
CA ILE A 79 5.23 15.55 -16.38
C ILE A 79 4.99 16.54 -17.52
N VAL A 80 5.41 17.79 -17.32
CA VAL A 80 5.29 18.86 -18.32
C VAL A 80 6.09 18.53 -19.57
N GLU A 81 7.32 18.02 -19.44
CA GLU A 81 8.14 17.68 -20.60
C GLU A 81 7.60 16.46 -21.35
N SER A 82 7.14 15.43 -20.63
CA SER A 82 6.46 14.28 -21.22
C SER A 82 5.21 14.70 -22.02
N PHE A 83 4.38 15.58 -21.43
CA PHE A 83 3.19 16.08 -22.10
C PHE A 83 3.52 16.95 -23.32
N LYS A 84 4.54 17.81 -23.24
CA LYS A 84 5.03 18.59 -24.40
C LYS A 84 5.53 17.69 -25.53
N SER A 85 6.28 16.64 -25.20
CA SER A 85 6.77 15.64 -26.16
C SER A 85 5.59 14.93 -26.85
N PHE A 86 4.59 14.50 -26.07
CA PHE A 86 3.37 13.91 -26.60
C PHE A 86 2.65 14.84 -27.59
N LEU A 87 2.47 16.12 -27.23
CA LEU A 87 1.83 17.09 -28.12
C LEU A 87 2.65 17.40 -29.38
N LYS A 88 3.98 17.42 -29.30
CA LYS A 88 4.86 17.56 -30.47
C LYS A 88 4.71 16.38 -31.42
N ASN A 89 4.75 15.16 -30.90
CA ASN A 89 4.57 13.95 -31.70
C ASN A 89 3.18 13.93 -32.34
N LYS A 90 2.13 14.26 -31.58
CA LYS A 90 0.77 14.32 -32.12
C LYS A 90 0.63 15.40 -33.18
N ARG A 91 1.23 16.59 -32.98
CA ARG A 91 1.26 17.65 -34.00
C ARG A 91 1.93 17.15 -35.28
N ASN A 92 3.11 16.53 -35.18
CA ASN A 92 3.86 16.06 -36.34
C ASN A 92 3.06 15.04 -37.17
N THR A 93 2.34 14.12 -36.51
CA THR A 93 1.45 13.17 -37.21
C THR A 93 0.28 13.83 -37.94
N ILE A 94 -0.17 15.01 -37.49
CA ILE A 94 -1.30 15.74 -38.08
C ILE A 94 -0.81 16.70 -39.18
N THR A 95 0.30 17.41 -38.94
CA THR A 95 0.84 18.41 -39.85
C THR A 95 1.73 17.83 -40.95
N GLY A 96 1.91 16.50 -41.00
CA GLY A 96 2.44 15.81 -42.16
C GLY A 96 3.86 16.24 -42.57
N LEU A 97 4.82 16.15 -41.64
CA LEU A 97 6.25 16.08 -42.01
C LEU A 97 6.76 14.64 -41.94
N ASP A 98 5.89 13.68 -42.20
CA ASP A 98 6.28 12.31 -42.52
C ASP A 98 6.57 12.27 -44.03
N ASN A 99 7.85 12.28 -44.38
CA ASN A 99 8.40 12.06 -45.72
C ASN A 99 8.12 10.63 -46.26
N THR A 100 6.96 10.05 -45.97
CA THR A 100 6.56 8.68 -46.33
C THR A 100 5.17 8.62 -46.97
N THR A 101 4.73 9.70 -47.61
CA THR A 101 3.56 9.65 -48.53
C THR A 101 3.97 9.29 -49.97
N TYR A 102 5.25 9.39 -50.34
CA TYR A 102 5.75 9.12 -51.71
C TYR A 102 6.02 7.64 -52.04
N GLN A 103 5.26 6.69 -51.50
CA GLN A 103 5.28 5.31 -52.02
C GLN A 103 3.91 4.71 -52.34
N CYS A 104 2.78 5.38 -52.04
CA CYS A 104 1.46 4.88 -52.47
C CYS A 104 1.04 5.38 -53.86
N GLU A 105 1.62 6.46 -54.39
CA GLU A 105 1.20 6.99 -55.70
C GLU A 105 1.95 6.38 -56.90
N GLN A 106 3.10 5.71 -56.69
CA GLN A 106 3.82 5.04 -57.78
C GLN A 106 3.32 3.63 -58.11
N LEU A 107 2.45 3.05 -57.27
CA LEU A 107 1.82 1.75 -57.55
C LEU A 107 0.52 1.86 -58.38
N PHE A 108 -0.02 3.07 -58.56
CA PHE A 108 -1.22 3.30 -59.36
C PHE A 108 -0.97 3.66 -60.82
N PHE A 109 0.28 3.97 -61.22
CA PHE A 109 0.60 4.44 -62.58
C PHE A 109 1.19 3.39 -63.53
N ILE A 110 1.31 2.12 -63.11
CA ILE A 110 1.83 1.03 -63.97
C ILE A 110 0.73 0.07 -64.46
N ASN A 111 -0.54 0.25 -64.04
CA ASN A 111 -1.65 -0.63 -64.41
C ASN A 111 -2.82 0.09 -65.12
N GLU A 112 -2.53 1.02 -66.02
CA GLU A 112 -3.49 1.44 -67.03
C GLU A 112 -2.76 1.82 -68.34
N GLN A 113 -2.77 0.85 -69.28
CA GLN A 113 -2.65 0.92 -70.75
C GLN A 113 -1.79 2.02 -71.39
#